data_AF-A0AB73AD97-F1
#
_entry.id   AF-A0AB73AD97-F1
#
_cell.length_a   1.000
_cell.length_b   1.000
_cell.length_c   1.000
_cell.angle_alpha   90.00
_cell.angle_beta   90.00
_cell.angle_gamma   90.00
#
_symmetry.space_group_name_H-M   'P 1'
#
loop_
_entity.id
_entity.type
_entity.pdbx_description
1 polymer ?
#
loop_
_entity_poly.entity_id
_entity_poly.type
_entity_poly.pdbx_seq_one_letter_code
_entity_poly.pdbx_strand_id
1 'polypeptide(L)'
;MKQDWENSSSVYSQKHQTFYRWILYPVIIFILLLGLFLTFAKKEVVIRTSAKITANACKLEVPIDTKIIENQLVENKEVKKGEKLVTFDAQNLQLQKAPLETENEQISKEKESAQRLIDSLNTDSNQFQQPDPFGYEDQLKSILSENTANQLEIEKK
;
A
#
# COMPACT_ATOMS: atom_id res chain seq x y z
N MET A 1 8.17 -40.35 106.95
CA MET A 1 8.31 -39.27 105.94
C MET A 1 8.87 -39.89 104.67
N LYS A 2 7.98 -40.16 103.71
CA LYS A 2 8.31 -40.60 102.36
C LYS A 2 8.02 -39.44 101.41
N GLN A 3 8.67 -39.46 100.28
CA GLN A 3 9.20 -38.28 99.61
C GLN A 3 8.34 -37.95 98.39
N ASP A 4 7.46 -36.95 98.52
CA ASP A 4 6.41 -36.62 97.55
C ASP A 4 6.84 -35.65 96.41
N TRP A 5 8.14 -35.33 96.30
CA TRP A 5 8.62 -34.32 95.33
C TRP A 5 8.70 -34.84 93.89
N GLU A 6 8.85 -36.15 93.68
CA GLU A 6 8.96 -36.77 92.34
C GLU A 6 7.70 -36.57 91.49
N ASN A 7 6.53 -36.42 92.12
CA ASN A 7 5.25 -36.24 91.40
C ASN A 7 4.98 -34.80 90.94
N SER A 8 5.82 -33.83 91.32
CA SER A 8 5.59 -32.41 90.97
C SER A 8 6.17 -32.01 89.61
N SER A 9 7.06 -32.82 89.03
CA SER A 9 7.71 -32.50 87.73
C SER A 9 6.82 -32.81 86.52
N SER A 10 5.92 -33.81 86.63
CA SER A 10 5.00 -34.19 85.55
C SER A 10 3.82 -33.22 85.38
N VAL A 11 3.45 -32.48 86.44
CA VAL A 11 2.34 -31.52 86.44
C VAL A 11 2.64 -30.27 85.60
N TYR A 12 3.92 -29.89 85.47
CA TYR A 12 4.33 -28.75 84.66
C TYR A 12 4.36 -29.04 83.15
N SER A 13 4.59 -30.28 82.73
CA SER A 13 4.67 -30.61 81.30
C SER A 13 3.30 -30.71 80.63
N GLN A 14 2.26 -31.09 81.38
CA GLN A 14 0.95 -31.43 80.82
C GLN A 14 0.04 -30.22 80.53
N LYS A 15 0.21 -29.09 81.23
CA LYS A 15 -0.66 -27.90 81.07
C LYS A 15 -0.20 -26.91 80.01
N HIS A 16 1.07 -26.93 79.58
CA HIS A 16 1.60 -25.96 78.61
C HIS A 16 1.47 -26.38 77.14
N GLN A 17 1.07 -27.62 76.85
CA GLN A 17 0.89 -28.08 75.47
C GLN A 17 -0.38 -27.51 74.80
N THR A 18 -1.46 -27.30 75.55
CA THR A 18 -2.73 -26.79 74.99
C THR A 18 -2.67 -25.30 74.68
N PHE A 19 -1.97 -24.50 75.48
CA PHE A 19 -1.76 -23.07 75.25
C PHE A 19 -0.92 -22.81 73.99
N TYR A 20 0.17 -23.57 73.82
CA TYR A 20 0.98 -23.50 72.60
C TYR A 20 0.17 -23.90 71.36
N ARG A 21 -0.68 -24.93 71.46
CA ARG A 21 -1.58 -25.30 70.35
C ARG A 21 -2.56 -24.19 69.98
N TRP A 22 -3.14 -23.53 70.99
CA TRP A 22 -4.13 -22.48 70.79
C TRP A 22 -3.56 -21.24 70.10
N ILE A 23 -2.29 -20.91 70.33
CA ILE A 23 -1.61 -19.81 69.63
C ILE A 23 -1.01 -20.26 68.27
N LEU A 24 -0.61 -21.53 68.13
CA LEU A 24 0.03 -22.03 66.92
C LEU A 24 -0.94 -22.11 65.73
N TYR A 25 -2.17 -22.60 65.94
CA TYR A 25 -3.16 -22.72 64.86
C TYR A 25 -3.53 -21.38 64.18
N PRO A 26 -3.85 -20.29 64.90
CA PRO A 26 -4.15 -19.01 64.26
C PRO A 26 -2.92 -18.43 63.53
N VAL A 27 -1.71 -18.67 64.04
CA VAL A 27 -0.48 -18.24 63.37
C VAL A 27 -0.26 -19.00 62.05
N ILE A 28 -0.49 -20.31 62.02
CA ILE A 28 -0.40 -21.10 60.79
C ILE A 28 -1.45 -20.64 59.77
N ILE A 29 -2.70 -20.41 60.21
CA ILE A 29 -3.77 -19.89 59.35
C ILE A 29 -3.40 -18.51 58.79
N PHE A 30 -2.83 -17.65 59.63
CA PHE A 30 -2.37 -16.32 59.20
C PHE A 30 -1.28 -16.41 58.13
N ILE A 31 -0.30 -17.31 58.31
CA ILE A 31 0.76 -17.53 57.31
C ILE A 31 0.18 -18.08 56.00
N LEU A 32 -0.79 -19.00 56.07
CA LEU A 32 -1.46 -19.54 54.88
C LEU A 32 -2.26 -18.46 54.13
N LEU A 33 -2.99 -17.61 54.86
CA LEU A 33 -3.72 -16.49 54.26
C LEU A 33 -2.78 -15.47 53.63
N LEU A 34 -1.64 -15.19 54.27
CA LEU A 34 -0.64 -14.26 53.74
C LEU A 34 0.02 -14.81 52.46
N GLY A 35 0.33 -16.12 52.43
CA GLY A 35 0.84 -16.79 51.25
C GLY A 35 -0.16 -16.81 50.09
N LEU A 36 -1.44 -17.08 50.38
CA LEU A 36 -2.51 -17.00 49.38
C LEU A 36 -2.66 -15.57 48.84
N PHE A 37 -2.65 -14.58 49.73
CA PHE A 37 -2.76 -13.18 49.36
C PHE A 37 -1.62 -12.74 48.44
N LEU A 38 -0.38 -13.16 48.70
CA LEU A 38 0.78 -12.83 47.86
C LEU A 38 0.68 -13.42 46.44
N THR A 39 0.13 -14.63 46.31
CA THR A 39 -0.04 -15.28 45.00
C THR A 39 -1.24 -14.73 44.21
N PHE A 40 -2.29 -14.29 44.91
CA PHE A 40 -3.46 -13.64 44.29
C PHE A 40 -3.28 -12.14 44.05
N ALA A 41 -2.34 -11.48 44.73
CA ALA A 41 -2.05 -10.07 44.57
C ALA A 41 -1.47 -9.78 43.19
N LYS A 42 -2.34 -9.50 42.22
CA LYS A 42 -1.97 -9.04 40.90
C LYS A 42 -1.49 -7.61 40.97
N LYS A 43 -0.18 -7.39 40.82
CA LYS A 43 0.40 -6.06 40.67
C LYS A 43 0.14 -5.57 39.25
N GLU A 44 -0.75 -4.62 39.06
CA GLU A 44 -0.93 -3.95 37.77
C GLU A 44 0.27 -3.03 37.49
N VAL A 45 1.06 -3.38 36.47
CA VAL A 45 2.14 -2.53 35.97
C VAL A 45 1.57 -1.68 34.84
N VAL A 46 1.17 -0.45 35.17
CA VAL A 46 0.65 0.51 34.19
C VAL A 46 1.80 1.33 33.64
N ILE A 47 2.16 1.10 32.37
CA ILE A 47 3.12 1.93 31.65
C ILE A 47 2.36 3.14 31.10
N ARG A 48 2.57 4.31 31.69
CA ARG A 48 2.01 5.58 31.20
C ARG A 48 2.97 6.17 30.17
N THR A 49 2.56 6.14 28.90
CA THR A 49 3.30 6.80 27.82
C THR A 49 2.56 8.06 27.38
N SER A 50 3.30 9.14 27.15
CA SER A 50 2.75 10.35 26.54
C SER A 50 2.74 10.17 25.03
N ALA A 51 1.57 9.90 24.46
CA ALA A 51 1.37 9.85 23.02
C ALA A 51 0.68 11.12 22.53
N LYS A 52 1.21 11.70 21.44
CA LYS A 52 0.54 12.80 20.73
C LYS A 52 -0.21 12.21 19.54
N ILE A 53 -1.52 12.47 19.47
CA ILE A 53 -2.31 12.13 18.29
C ILE A 53 -1.98 13.19 17.23
N THR A 54 -1.18 12.83 16.24
CA THR A 54 -0.93 13.64 15.05
C THR A 54 -1.73 13.07 13.89
N ALA A 55 -2.53 13.91 13.25
CA ALA A 55 -3.15 13.57 11.98
C ALA A 55 -2.10 13.72 10.87
N ASN A 56 -2.08 12.75 9.94
CA ASN A 56 -1.29 12.87 8.72
C ASN A 56 -2.01 13.83 7.77
N ALA A 57 -1.70 15.12 7.86
CA ALA A 57 -2.24 16.13 6.96
C ALA A 57 -1.61 15.98 5.57
N CYS A 58 -2.42 15.69 4.56
CA CYS A 58 -2.01 15.71 3.16
C CYS A 58 -2.42 17.04 2.54
N LYS A 59 -1.46 17.75 1.92
CA LYS A 59 -1.77 18.96 1.16
C LYS A 59 -2.25 18.55 -0.24
N LEU A 60 -3.40 19.10 -0.65
CA LEU A 60 -3.89 18.95 -2.01
C LEU A 60 -3.24 20.03 -2.87
N GLU A 61 -2.32 19.63 -3.74
CA GLU A 61 -1.66 20.51 -4.70
C GLU A 61 -2.06 20.09 -6.11
N VAL A 62 -2.35 21.06 -6.96
CA VAL A 62 -2.81 20.85 -8.33
C VAL A 62 -1.78 21.50 -9.27
N PRO A 63 -1.17 20.74 -10.19
CA PRO A 63 -0.08 21.23 -11.03
C PRO A 63 -0.60 21.99 -12.28
N ILE A 64 -1.75 22.65 -12.20
CA ILE A 64 -2.33 23.42 -13.31
C ILE A 64 -2.77 24.81 -12.82
N ASP A 65 -2.35 25.84 -13.56
CA ASP A 65 -2.75 27.23 -13.31
C ASP A 65 -4.02 27.54 -14.12
N THR A 66 -5.17 27.14 -13.58
CA THR A 66 -6.47 27.30 -14.23
C THR A 66 -7.51 27.78 -13.24
N LYS A 67 -8.54 28.46 -13.73
CA LYS A 67 -9.61 28.99 -12.89
C LYS A 67 -10.41 27.85 -12.25
N ILE A 68 -10.71 27.98 -10.95
CA ILE A 68 -11.62 27.07 -10.25
C ILE A 68 -13.06 27.40 -10.65
N ILE A 69 -13.79 26.41 -11.17
CA ILE A 69 -15.21 26.51 -11.52
C ILE A 69 -16.08 26.19 -10.32
N GLU A 70 -15.73 25.11 -9.61
CA GLU A 70 -16.53 24.58 -8.51
C GLU A 70 -15.62 24.18 -7.35
N ASN A 71 -15.94 24.67 -6.16
CA ASN A 71 -15.25 24.31 -4.93
C ASN A 71 -16.22 23.65 -3.96
N GLN A 72 -16.03 22.35 -3.73
CA GLN A 72 -16.80 21.57 -2.75
C GLN A 72 -15.98 21.26 -1.48
N LEU A 73 -14.81 21.90 -1.32
CA LEU A 73 -14.02 21.85 -0.09
C LEU A 73 -14.66 22.79 0.93
N VAL A 74 -15.27 22.20 1.95
CA VAL A 74 -15.78 22.89 3.14
C VAL A 74 -14.99 22.39 4.34
N GLU A 75 -14.71 23.28 5.29
CA GLU A 75 -14.00 22.91 6.52
C GLU A 75 -14.73 21.77 7.25
N ASN A 76 -13.95 20.82 7.78
CA ASN A 76 -14.45 19.64 8.51
C ASN A 76 -15.39 18.71 7.71
N LYS A 77 -15.41 18.81 6.38
CA LYS A 77 -16.11 17.85 5.52
C LYS A 77 -15.34 16.52 5.51
N GLU A 78 -16.03 15.43 5.81
CA GLU A 78 -15.51 14.08 5.61
C GLU A 78 -15.52 13.75 4.11
N VAL A 79 -14.37 13.36 3.57
CA VAL A 79 -14.18 13.10 2.13
C VAL A 79 -13.65 11.69 1.92
N LYS A 80 -14.10 11.04 0.85
CA LYS A 80 -13.62 9.70 0.48
C LYS A 80 -12.53 9.79 -0.60
N LYS A 81 -11.65 8.79 -0.63
CA LYS A 81 -10.63 8.69 -1.69
C LYS A 81 -11.31 8.59 -3.06
N GLY A 82 -10.99 9.52 -3.95
CA GLY A 82 -11.56 9.59 -5.30
C GLY A 82 -12.79 10.51 -5.43
N GLU A 83 -13.24 11.16 -4.36
CA GLU A 83 -14.29 12.17 -4.43
C GLU A 83 -13.81 13.42 -5.16
N LYS A 84 -14.68 14.01 -5.97
CA LYS A 84 -14.39 15.25 -6.70
C LYS A 84 -14.58 16.44 -5.77
N LEU A 85 -13.48 17.10 -5.40
CA LEU A 85 -13.51 18.19 -4.43
C LEU A 85 -13.42 19.56 -5.09
N VAL A 86 -12.62 19.67 -6.15
CA VAL A 86 -12.42 20.90 -6.90
C VAL A 86 -12.51 20.59 -8.38
N THR A 87 -13.28 21.38 -9.12
CA THR A 87 -13.34 21.30 -10.58
C THR A 87 -12.68 22.54 -11.17
N PHE A 88 -11.68 22.34 -12.01
CA PHE A 88 -10.98 23.39 -12.73
C PHE A 88 -11.54 23.57 -14.14
N ASP A 89 -11.38 24.77 -14.68
CA ASP A 89 -11.67 25.07 -16.07
C ASP A 89 -10.62 24.44 -16.98
N ALA A 90 -10.99 23.31 -17.58
CA ALA A 90 -10.15 22.55 -18.49
C ALA A 90 -10.46 22.84 -19.97
N GLN A 91 -11.22 23.88 -20.31
CA GLN A 91 -11.58 24.16 -21.71
C GLN A 91 -10.33 24.33 -22.59
N ASN A 92 -9.34 25.10 -22.14
CA ASN A 92 -8.10 25.29 -22.87
C ASN A 92 -7.32 23.96 -23.04
N LEU A 93 -7.28 23.13 -22.00
CA LEU A 93 -6.63 21.81 -22.05
C LEU A 93 -7.35 20.85 -23.02
N GLN A 94 -8.69 20.89 -23.07
CA GLN A 94 -9.47 20.07 -24.01
C GLN A 94 -9.25 20.52 -25.46
N LEU A 95 -9.19 21.83 -25.72
CA LEU A 95 -8.90 22.37 -27.04
C LEU A 95 -7.50 21.99 -27.54
N GLN A 96 -6.51 21.93 -26.64
CA GLN A 96 -5.16 21.46 -26.99
C GLN A 96 -5.09 19.94 -27.16
N LYS A 97 -5.94 19.18 -26.47
CA LYS A 97 -5.93 17.72 -26.53
C LYS A 97 -6.36 17.17 -27.90
N ALA A 98 -7.41 17.73 -28.50
CA ALA A 98 -7.93 17.25 -29.78
C ALA A 98 -6.92 17.26 -30.96
N PRO A 99 -6.18 18.37 -31.23
CA PRO A 99 -5.17 18.36 -32.28
C PRO A 99 -4.00 17.42 -31.96
N LEU A 100 -3.61 17.30 -30.69
CA LEU A 100 -2.53 16.38 -30.28
C LEU A 100 -2.92 14.90 -30.45
N GLU A 101 -4.17 14.53 -30.16
CA GLU A 101 -4.68 13.17 -30.43
C GLU A 101 -4.68 12.88 -31.94
N THR A 102 -5.10 13.87 -32.74
CA THR A 102 -5.09 13.75 -34.20
C THR A 102 -3.66 13.58 -34.75
N GLU A 103 -2.71 14.37 -34.27
CA GLU A 103 -1.29 14.28 -34.64
C GLU A 103 -0.70 12.91 -34.27
N ASN A 104 -1.00 12.41 -33.07
CA ASN A 104 -0.58 11.07 -32.66
C ASN A 104 -1.13 9.96 -33.55
N GLU A 105 -2.41 10.05 -33.94
CA GLU A 105 -3.01 9.09 -34.87
C GLU A 105 -2.36 9.14 -36.26
N GLN A 106 -2.05 10.34 -36.75
CA GLN A 106 -1.36 10.51 -38.03
C GLN A 106 0.04 9.91 -37.99
N ILE A 107 0.82 10.21 -36.96
CA ILE A 107 2.17 9.64 -36.76
C ILE A 107 2.10 8.11 -36.66
N SER A 108 1.11 7.56 -35.96
CA SER A 108 0.94 6.11 -35.87
C SER A 108 0.69 5.48 -37.24
N LYS A 109 -0.18 6.09 -38.06
CA LYS A 109 -0.47 5.62 -39.42
C LYS A 109 0.74 5.73 -40.34
N GLU A 110 1.49 6.83 -40.26
CA GLU A 110 2.73 7.03 -41.02
C GLU A 110 3.78 5.98 -40.67
N LYS A 111 3.92 5.66 -39.37
CA LYS A 111 4.82 4.60 -38.92
C LYS A 111 4.42 3.24 -39.47
N GLU A 112 3.12 2.92 -39.46
CA GLU A 112 2.63 1.65 -40.00
C GLU A 112 2.86 1.54 -41.51
N SER A 113 2.60 2.60 -42.27
CA SER A 113 2.83 2.59 -43.72
C SER A 113 4.32 2.53 -44.08
N ALA A 114 5.18 3.24 -43.34
CA ALA A 114 6.63 3.13 -43.47
C ALA A 114 7.14 1.71 -43.16
N GLN A 115 6.58 1.05 -42.13
CA GLN A 115 6.93 -0.34 -41.83
C GLN A 115 6.52 -1.28 -42.97
N ARG A 116 5.32 -1.10 -43.54
CA ARG A 116 4.87 -1.87 -44.71
C ARG A 116 5.77 -1.66 -45.94
N LEU A 117 6.32 -0.46 -46.12
CA LEU A 117 7.31 -0.21 -47.18
C LEU A 117 8.55 -1.07 -46.96
N ILE A 118 9.09 -1.06 -45.74
CA ILE A 118 10.26 -1.86 -45.38
C ILE A 118 9.98 -3.36 -45.60
N ASP A 119 8.84 -3.85 -45.15
CA ASP A 119 8.47 -5.27 -45.28
C ASP A 119 8.25 -5.67 -46.75
N SER A 120 7.68 -4.78 -47.56
CA SER A 120 7.50 -4.98 -49.00
C SER A 120 8.83 -5.04 -49.74
N LEU A 121 9.79 -4.19 -49.38
CA LEU A 121 11.15 -4.22 -49.93
C LEU A 121 11.90 -5.49 -49.54
N ASN A 122 11.71 -5.99 -48.31
CA ASN A 122 12.35 -7.23 -47.84
C ASN A 122 11.77 -8.51 -48.49
N THR A 123 10.51 -8.47 -48.91
CA THR A 123 9.78 -9.63 -49.47
C THR A 123 9.67 -9.55 -51.00
N ASP A 124 10.28 -8.54 -51.63
CA ASP A 124 10.18 -8.23 -53.07
C ASP A 124 8.74 -8.28 -53.62
N SER A 125 7.76 -7.98 -52.77
CA SER A 125 6.33 -8.09 -53.09
C SER A 125 5.54 -6.98 -52.41
N ASN A 126 4.54 -6.45 -53.13
CA ASN A 126 3.72 -5.36 -52.62
C ASN A 126 2.78 -5.83 -51.50
N GLN A 127 2.99 -5.34 -50.28
CA GLN A 127 2.14 -5.63 -49.11
C GLN A 127 1.10 -4.53 -48.83
N PHE A 128 1.04 -3.48 -49.65
CA PHE A 128 0.04 -2.42 -49.53
C PHE A 128 -1.32 -2.91 -50.06
N GLN A 129 -2.35 -2.81 -49.23
CA GLN A 129 -3.72 -3.23 -49.55
C GLN A 129 -4.60 -2.05 -50.00
N GLN A 130 -4.23 -0.83 -49.60
CA GLN A 130 -4.95 0.40 -49.90
C GLN A 130 -3.96 1.55 -50.16
N PRO A 131 -4.37 2.55 -50.97
CA PRO A 131 -3.60 3.77 -51.19
C PRO A 131 -3.21 4.44 -49.88
N ASP A 132 -1.91 4.53 -49.65
CA ASP A 132 -1.35 5.20 -48.48
C ASP A 132 -1.34 6.73 -48.67
N PRO A 133 -1.91 7.53 -47.75
CA PRO A 133 -1.91 8.99 -47.85
C PRO A 133 -0.51 9.64 -47.77
N PHE A 134 0.54 8.92 -47.35
CA PHE A 134 1.90 9.44 -47.23
C PHE A 134 2.76 9.18 -48.49
N GLY A 135 2.25 8.43 -49.47
CA GLY A 135 2.92 8.21 -50.76
C GLY A 135 4.00 7.12 -50.76
N TYR A 136 4.13 6.32 -49.70
CA TYR A 136 5.11 5.22 -49.65
C TYR A 136 4.81 4.11 -50.67
N GLU A 137 3.53 3.87 -50.97
CA GLU A 137 3.14 2.89 -51.99
C GLU A 137 3.63 3.32 -53.39
N ASP A 138 3.54 4.61 -53.72
CA ASP A 138 3.97 5.13 -55.02
C ASP A 138 5.49 5.09 -55.15
N GLN A 139 6.21 5.35 -54.05
CA GLN A 139 7.67 5.16 -53.99
C GLN A 139 8.05 3.70 -54.27
N LEU A 140 7.37 2.74 -53.62
CA LEU A 140 7.59 1.31 -53.86
C LEU A 140 7.37 0.94 -55.33
N LYS A 141 6.25 1.38 -55.93
CA LYS A 141 5.94 1.12 -57.34
C LYS A 141 7.02 1.66 -58.27
N SER A 142 7.50 2.87 -58.01
CA SER A 142 8.60 3.47 -58.78
C SER A 142 9.85 2.59 -58.72
N ILE A 143 10.28 2.17 -57.52
CA ILE A 143 11.47 1.34 -57.32
C ILE A 143 11.34 -0.01 -58.03
N LEU A 144 10.19 -0.68 -57.90
CA LEU A 144 9.96 -1.96 -58.56
C LEU A 144 9.95 -1.83 -60.09
N SER A 145 9.36 -0.75 -60.62
CA SER A 145 9.33 -0.49 -62.06
C SER A 145 10.73 -0.21 -62.63
N GLU A 146 11.57 0.53 -61.90
CA GLU A 146 12.95 0.81 -62.27
C GLU A 146 13.80 -0.46 -62.28
N ASN A 147 13.68 -1.31 -61.25
CA ASN A 147 14.38 -2.60 -61.19
C ASN A 147 13.97 -3.52 -62.34
N THR A 148 12.68 -3.56 -62.69
CA THR A 148 12.19 -4.36 -63.82
C THR A 148 12.73 -3.85 -65.15
N ALA A 149 12.74 -2.52 -65.35
CA ALA A 149 13.30 -1.91 -66.56
C ALA A 149 14.81 -2.21 -66.71
N ASN A 150 15.57 -2.09 -65.63
CA ASN A 150 17.00 -2.39 -65.61
C ASN A 150 17.29 -3.86 -65.96
N GLN A 151 16.48 -4.81 -65.48
CA GLN A 151 16.62 -6.22 -65.84
C GLN A 151 16.36 -6.47 -67.34
N LEU A 152 15.33 -5.83 -67.91
CA LEU A 152 14.99 -5.96 -69.33
C LEU A 152 16.06 -5.35 -70.26
N GLU A 153 16.79 -4.32 -69.82
CA GLU A 153 17.91 -3.76 -70.57
C GLU A 153 19.14 -4.68 -70.56
N ILE A 154 19.38 -5.40 -69.46
CA ILE A 154 20.49 -6.37 -69.35
C ILE A 154 20.23 -7.59 -70.24
N GLU A 155 19.00 -8.09 -70.34
CA GLU A 155 18.66 -9.24 -71.19
C GLU A 155 18.70 -8.95 -72.71
N LYS A 156 18.66 -7.68 -73.11
CA LYS A 156 18.74 -7.27 -74.53
C LYS A 156 20.17 -7.10 -75.04
N LYS A 157 21.18 -7.24 -74.18
CA LYS A 157 22.60 -7.05 -74.48
C LYS A 157 23.32 -8.39 -74.60
#